data_AF-A0A5M4B9L7-F1
#
_entry.id   AF-A0A5M4B9L7-F1
#
_cell.length_a   1.000
_cell.length_b   1.000
_cell.length_c   1.000
_cell.angle_alpha   90.00
_cell.angle_beta   90.00
_cell.angle_gamma   90.00
#
_symmetry.space_group_name_H-M   'P 1'
#
loop_
_entity.id
_entity.type
_entity.pdbx_description
1 polymer ?
#
loop_
_entity_poly.entity_id
_entity_poly.type
_entity_poly.pdbx_seq_one_letter_code
_entity_poly.pdbx_strand_id
1 'polypeptide(L)'
;MQETYYFHLFLAHIAEGKTKEYDTYVFDEENNNPLFFKELRINDYAFGKYGIEVLQPDFRYELPLSELLKHSLLKKEHLSSVEEICKTKGISPNSYIILYRRGLKIPKNPQLSHPDLHYIGEYEMDENALISKKILFPHLF
;
A
#
# COMPACT_ATOMS: atom_id res chain seq x y z
N MET A 1 17.33 -13.19 -18.04
CA MET A 1 17.24 -11.97 -17.21
C MET A 1 16.06 -12.14 -16.28
N GLN A 2 16.29 -12.05 -14.98
CA GLN A 2 15.22 -12.03 -13.98
C GLN A 2 14.51 -10.67 -14.09
N GLU A 3 13.18 -10.66 -14.16
CA GLU A 3 12.41 -9.42 -14.25
C GLU A 3 12.24 -8.84 -12.84
N THR A 4 12.76 -7.64 -12.60
CA THR A 4 12.59 -6.91 -11.34
C THR A 4 11.18 -6.29 -11.29
N TYR A 5 10.44 -6.57 -10.21
CA TYR A 5 9.10 -6.03 -9.97
C TYR A 5 9.14 -4.92 -8.90
N TYR A 6 8.30 -3.90 -9.07
CA TYR A 6 8.22 -2.75 -8.16
C TYR A 6 6.80 -2.58 -7.63
N PHE A 7 6.71 -2.06 -6.42
CA PHE A 7 5.46 -1.66 -5.77
C PHE A 7 5.56 -0.25 -5.20
N HIS A 8 4.41 0.39 -5.02
CA HIS A 8 4.28 1.68 -4.38
C HIS A 8 3.75 1.50 -2.96
N LEU A 9 4.45 2.08 -2.00
CA LEU A 9 4.11 2.04 -0.58
C LEU A 9 3.44 3.35 -0.17
N PHE A 10 2.29 3.20 0.49
CA PHE A 10 1.61 4.27 1.21
C PHE A 10 1.46 3.87 2.66
N LEU A 11 1.62 4.82 3.57
CA LEU A 11 1.44 4.63 4.99
C LEU A 11 0.37 5.57 5.49
N ALA A 12 -0.48 5.06 6.39
CA ALA A 12 -1.60 5.82 6.93
C ALA A 12 -1.67 5.71 8.44
N HIS A 13 -2.15 6.78 9.07
CA HIS A 13 -2.70 6.70 10.42
C HIS A 13 -4.22 6.82 10.33
N ILE A 14 -4.93 5.73 10.64
CA ILE A 14 -6.39 5.70 10.63
C ILE A 14 -6.89 5.84 12.06
N ALA A 15 -7.65 6.90 12.30
CA ALA A 15 -8.28 7.14 13.59
C ALA A 15 -9.33 6.05 13.92
N GLU A 16 -9.59 5.85 15.21
CA GLU A 16 -10.64 4.94 15.67
C GLU A 16 -12.00 5.31 15.06
N GLY A 17 -12.75 4.29 14.59
CA GLY A 17 -14.04 4.48 13.93
C GLY A 17 -13.97 4.97 12.48
N LYS A 18 -12.77 5.19 11.91
CA LYS A 18 -12.58 5.63 10.51
C LYS A 18 -12.25 4.52 9.53
N THR A 19 -12.12 3.26 9.97
CA THR A 19 -11.77 2.12 9.12
C THR A 19 -12.70 1.97 7.90
N LYS A 20 -14.03 2.15 8.06
CA LYS A 20 -14.97 2.03 6.94
C LYS A 20 -14.80 3.14 5.88
N GLU A 21 -14.48 4.35 6.31
CA GLU A 21 -14.19 5.47 5.40
C GLU A 21 -12.92 5.20 4.60
N TYR A 22 -11.88 4.72 5.29
CA TYR A 22 -10.64 4.27 4.68
C TYR A 22 -10.86 3.14 3.67
N ASP A 23 -11.63 2.12 4.04
CA ASP A 23 -11.94 1.00 3.14
C ASP A 23 -12.68 1.47 1.89
N THR A 24 -13.68 2.35 2.04
CA THR A 24 -14.46 2.88 0.91
C THR A 24 -13.57 3.74 -0.01
N TYR A 25 -12.62 4.48 0.57
CA TYR A 25 -11.67 5.28 -0.19
C TYR A 25 -10.75 4.42 -1.07
N VAL A 26 -10.33 3.24 -0.58
CA VAL A 26 -9.40 2.33 -1.29
C VAL A 26 -10.13 1.32 -2.19
N PHE A 27 -11.27 0.80 -1.74
CA PHE A 27 -12.09 -0.24 -2.37
C PHE A 27 -13.55 0.20 -2.43
N ASP A 28 -13.87 1.16 -3.30
CA ASP A 28 -15.27 1.50 -3.59
C ASP A 28 -15.89 0.38 -4.46
N GLU A 29 -16.43 -0.65 -3.80
CA GLU A 29 -17.07 -1.81 -4.44
C GLU A 29 -18.34 -1.44 -5.22
N GLU A 30 -19.03 -0.35 -4.85
CA GLU A 30 -20.28 0.05 -5.48
C GLU A 30 -20.06 0.69 -6.85
N ASN A 31 -19.02 1.51 -6.99
CA ASN A 31 -18.78 2.27 -8.22
C ASN A 31 -17.64 1.72 -9.09
N ASN A 32 -16.95 0.65 -8.65
CA ASN A 32 -15.77 0.08 -9.32
C ASN A 32 -14.71 1.13 -9.70
N ASN A 33 -14.64 2.23 -8.94
CA ASN A 33 -13.71 3.33 -9.21
C ASN A 33 -13.38 4.12 -7.93
N PRO A 34 -12.62 3.50 -7.00
CA PRO A 34 -12.21 4.12 -5.76
C PRO A 34 -11.49 5.45 -5.97
N LEU A 35 -11.75 6.40 -5.07
CA LEU A 35 -11.15 7.73 -5.13
C LEU A 35 -9.62 7.65 -5.10
N PHE A 36 -9.06 6.70 -4.34
CA PHE A 36 -7.63 6.41 -4.31
C PHE A 36 -7.04 6.22 -5.72
N PHE A 37 -7.66 5.43 -6.59
CA PHE A 37 -7.15 5.18 -7.94
C PHE A 37 -7.31 6.40 -8.84
N LYS A 38 -8.41 7.15 -8.71
CA LYS A 38 -8.61 8.42 -9.42
C LYS A 38 -7.52 9.44 -9.10
N GLU A 39 -7.18 9.60 -7.82
CA GLU A 39 -6.16 10.54 -7.35
C GLU A 39 -4.75 10.13 -7.80
N LEU A 40 -4.49 8.83 -7.93
CA LEU A 40 -3.28 8.29 -8.54
C LEU A 40 -3.25 8.39 -10.08
N ARG A 41 -4.32 8.92 -10.70
CA ARG A 41 -4.51 9.01 -12.17
C ARG A 41 -4.54 7.65 -12.86
N ILE A 42 -5.06 6.64 -12.16
CA ILE A 42 -5.23 5.28 -12.67
C ILE A 42 -6.66 5.16 -13.20
N ASN A 43 -6.82 5.44 -14.50
CA ASN A 43 -8.13 5.48 -15.15
C ASN A 43 -8.63 4.11 -15.61
N ASP A 44 -7.75 3.11 -15.64
CA ASP A 44 -8.03 1.77 -16.16
C ASP A 44 -8.08 0.73 -15.04
N TYR A 45 -8.45 1.16 -13.83
CA TYR A 45 -8.70 0.27 -12.70
C TYR A 45 -9.78 -0.77 -13.06
N ALA A 46 -9.46 -2.02 -12.77
CA ALA A 46 -10.36 -3.15 -12.85
C ALA A 46 -9.91 -4.18 -11.82
N PHE A 47 -10.86 -4.88 -11.21
CA PHE A 47 -10.56 -5.95 -10.25
C PHE A 47 -9.61 -6.98 -10.88
N GLY A 48 -8.58 -7.40 -10.14
CA GLY A 48 -7.57 -8.36 -10.60
C GLY A 48 -6.49 -7.80 -11.56
N LYS A 49 -6.64 -6.57 -12.08
CA LYS A 49 -5.64 -5.95 -12.96
C LYS A 49 -4.44 -5.36 -12.21
N TYR A 50 -4.62 -5.10 -10.92
CA TYR A 50 -3.64 -4.56 -10.01
C TYR A 50 -3.52 -5.49 -8.81
N GLY A 51 -2.29 -5.66 -8.34
CA GLY A 51 -2.06 -6.19 -7.02
C GLY A 51 -2.20 -5.09 -5.99
N ILE A 52 -3.04 -5.31 -4.99
CA ILE A 52 -3.25 -4.39 -3.88
C ILE A 52 -3.25 -5.17 -2.58
N GLU A 53 -2.60 -4.60 -1.57
CA GLU A 53 -2.54 -5.14 -0.21
C GLU A 53 -2.78 -3.99 0.76
N VAL A 54 -3.73 -4.19 1.67
CA VAL A 54 -4.15 -3.15 2.60
C VAL A 54 -4.23 -3.77 3.98
N LEU A 55 -3.57 -3.13 4.94
CA LEU A 55 -3.73 -3.49 6.34
C LEU A 55 -4.85 -2.66 6.95
N GLN A 56 -5.98 -3.29 7.28
CA GLN A 56 -7.04 -2.65 8.03
C GLN A 56 -6.61 -2.56 9.51
N PRO A 57 -6.55 -1.36 10.09
CA PRO A 57 -6.18 -1.23 11.50
C PRO A 57 -7.33 -1.75 12.36
N ASP A 58 -7.06 -2.83 13.09
CA ASP A 58 -7.89 -3.34 14.20
C ASP A 58 -7.19 -3.10 15.55
N PHE A 59 -6.18 -2.23 15.57
CA PHE A 59 -5.30 -2.09 16.71
C PHE A 59 -5.77 -1.01 17.67
N ARG A 60 -5.96 -1.39 18.93
CA ARG A 60 -6.08 -0.48 20.07
C ARG A 60 -4.73 0.12 20.52
N TYR A 61 -3.64 -0.24 19.84
CA TYR A 61 -2.26 0.07 20.24
C TYR A 61 -1.41 0.45 19.01
N GLU A 62 -0.43 1.33 19.23
CA GLU A 62 0.57 1.67 18.23
C GLU A 62 1.62 0.54 18.12
N LEU A 63 1.88 0.07 16.90
CA LEU A 63 2.92 -0.91 16.62
C LEU A 63 4.16 -0.21 16.05
N PRO A 64 5.38 -0.68 16.38
CA PRO A 64 6.56 -0.21 15.68
C PRO A 64 6.47 -0.55 14.18
N LEU A 65 7.05 0.29 13.34
CA LEU A 65 6.98 0.17 11.88
C LEU A 65 7.52 -1.18 11.36
N SER A 66 8.52 -1.72 12.05
CA SER A 66 9.08 -3.05 11.81
C SER A 66 8.06 -4.18 11.97
N GLU A 67 7.15 -4.09 12.93
CA GLU A 67 6.08 -5.07 13.13
C GLU A 67 4.92 -4.81 12.16
N LEU A 68 4.59 -3.53 11.89
CA LEU A 68 3.57 -3.14 10.91
C LEU A 68 3.85 -3.72 9.52
N LEU A 69 5.11 -3.65 9.07
CA LEU A 69 5.53 -4.04 7.72
C LEU A 69 6.15 -5.45 7.66
N LYS A 70 6.19 -6.17 8.77
CA LYS A 70 6.86 -7.48 8.92
C LYS A 70 6.43 -8.53 7.90
N HIS A 71 5.15 -8.53 7.56
CA HIS A 71 4.53 -9.48 6.63
C HIS A 71 4.21 -8.87 5.26
N SER A 72 4.67 -7.64 5.02
CA SER A 72 4.47 -6.94 3.75
C SER A 72 5.50 -7.35 2.69
N LEU A 73 5.35 -6.83 1.47
CA LEU A 73 6.26 -7.06 0.34
C LEU A 73 7.62 -6.31 0.46
N LEU A 74 7.81 -5.51 1.51
CA LEU A 74 8.99 -4.67 1.70
C LEU A 74 10.20 -5.50 2.16
N LYS A 75 11.31 -5.41 1.41
CA LYS A 75 12.60 -5.98 1.83
C LYS A 75 13.11 -5.32 3.12
N LYS A 76 13.71 -6.11 4.01
CA LYS A 76 14.23 -5.64 5.31
C LYS A 76 15.23 -4.48 5.19
N GLU A 77 16.05 -4.48 4.14
CA GLU A 77 17.04 -3.42 3.87
C GLU A 77 16.42 -2.05 3.57
N HIS A 78 15.14 -2.01 3.15
CA HIS A 78 14.42 -0.77 2.91
C HIS A 78 13.70 -0.24 4.17
N LEU A 79 13.65 -1.02 5.25
CA LEU A 79 12.96 -0.59 6.47
C LEU A 79 13.56 0.68 7.06
N SER A 80 14.89 0.77 7.15
CA SER A 80 15.58 1.95 7.71
C SER A 80 15.25 3.24 6.97
N SER A 81 15.13 3.20 5.63
CA SER A 81 14.79 4.38 4.85
C SER A 81 13.33 4.79 5.03
N VAL A 82 12.42 3.82 5.14
CA VAL A 82 11.01 4.08 5.45
C VAL A 82 10.85 4.69 6.85
N GLU A 83 11.60 4.20 7.85
CA GLU A 83 11.63 4.76 9.21
C GLU A 83 12.12 6.21 9.22
N GLU A 84 13.19 6.52 8.47
CA GLU A 84 13.72 7.87 8.34
C GLU A 84 12.71 8.84 7.70
N ILE A 85 12.01 8.39 6.66
CA ILE A 85 10.92 9.16 6.02
C ILE A 85 9.80 9.45 7.02
N CYS A 86 9.36 8.43 7.77
CA CYS A 86 8.30 8.60 8.78
C CYS A 86 8.72 9.60 9.85
N LYS A 87 9.96 9.49 10.37
CA LYS A 87 10.50 10.41 11.37
C LYS A 87 10.58 11.85 10.84
N THR A 88 11.06 12.03 9.61
CA THR A 88 11.20 13.34 8.98
C THR A 88 9.85 14.02 8.72
N LYS A 89 8.84 13.22 8.36
CA LYS A 89 7.48 13.70 8.08
C LYS A 89 6.57 13.73 9.32
N GLY A 90 7.04 13.21 10.46
CA GLY A 90 6.23 13.12 11.70
C GLY A 90 5.07 12.14 11.59
N ILE A 91 5.22 11.05 10.83
CA ILE A 91 4.16 10.06 10.59
C ILE A 91 4.26 8.93 11.62
N SER A 92 3.14 8.59 12.26
CA SER A 92 2.97 7.44 13.15
C SER A 92 1.97 6.43 12.56
N PRO A 93 2.35 5.66 11.55
CA PRO A 93 1.40 4.88 10.78
C PRO A 93 0.90 3.65 11.56
N ASN A 94 -0.38 3.33 11.41
CA ASN A 94 -1.00 2.10 11.92
C ASN A 94 -1.60 1.22 10.80
N SER A 95 -1.44 1.65 9.55
CA SER A 95 -1.94 0.99 8.36
C SER A 95 -0.99 1.25 7.17
N TYR A 96 -1.10 0.41 6.14
CA TYR A 96 -0.39 0.59 4.88
C TYR A 96 -1.27 0.21 3.69
N ILE A 97 -0.90 0.76 2.52
CA ILE A 97 -1.35 0.31 1.20
C ILE A 97 -0.10 -0.03 0.39
N ILE A 98 -0.09 -1.21 -0.20
CA ILE A 98 0.89 -1.59 -1.23
C ILE A 98 0.14 -1.78 -2.54
N LEU A 99 0.54 -1.03 -3.56
CA LEU A 99 -0.03 -1.08 -4.89
C LEU A 99 1.04 -1.47 -5.92
N TYR A 100 0.76 -2.48 -6.73
CA TYR A 100 1.69 -2.93 -7.76
C TYR A 100 0.98 -3.37 -9.04
N ARG A 101 1.60 -3.04 -10.17
CA ARG A 101 1.28 -3.55 -11.50
C ARG A 101 2.52 -3.33 -12.37
N ARG A 102 2.82 -4.24 -13.28
CA ARG A 102 3.95 -4.09 -14.20
C ARG A 102 3.82 -2.77 -14.99
N GLY A 103 4.86 -1.94 -14.92
CA GLY A 103 4.91 -0.64 -15.61
C GLY A 103 4.00 0.43 -14.99
N LEU A 104 3.45 0.20 -13.79
CA LEU A 104 2.72 1.21 -13.05
C LEU A 104 3.62 2.42 -12.80
N LYS A 105 3.08 3.60 -13.07
CA LYS A 105 3.72 4.86 -12.73
C LYS A 105 2.70 5.69 -11.98
N ILE A 106 3.05 6.10 -10.77
CA ILE A 106 2.26 7.09 -10.03
C ILE A 106 2.94 8.45 -10.05
N PRO A 107 2.22 9.55 -9.84
CA PRO A 107 2.82 10.87 -9.63
C PRO A 107 3.83 10.84 -8.48
N LYS A 108 4.95 11.55 -8.58
CA LYS A 108 5.97 11.61 -7.50
C LYS A 108 5.41 12.17 -6.19
N ASN A 109 4.46 13.10 -6.29
CA ASN A 109 3.75 13.70 -5.17
C ASN A 109 2.24 13.59 -5.44
N PRO A 110 1.63 12.41 -5.22
CA PRO A 110 0.19 12.27 -5.38
C PRO A 110 -0.51 13.14 -4.33
N GLN A 111 -1.55 13.86 -4.76
CA GLN A 111 -2.41 14.60 -3.85
C GLN A 111 -3.52 13.66 -3.42
N LEU A 112 -3.41 13.16 -2.19
CA LEU A 112 -4.35 12.22 -1.61
C LEU A 112 -5.31 12.99 -0.70
N SER A 113 -6.61 12.79 -0.87
CA SER A 113 -7.62 13.47 -0.04
C SER A 113 -7.84 12.81 1.31
N HIS A 114 -7.46 11.52 1.45
CA HIS A 114 -7.55 10.84 2.73
C HIS A 114 -6.57 11.47 3.73
N PRO A 115 -7.05 11.96 4.90
CA PRO A 115 -6.19 12.54 5.92
C PRO A 115 -5.16 11.52 6.40
N ASP A 116 -3.94 11.98 6.66
CA ASP A 116 -2.84 11.17 7.19
C ASP A 116 -2.42 9.96 6.34
N LEU A 117 -2.82 9.91 5.06
CA LEU A 117 -2.31 8.94 4.07
C LEU A 117 -1.16 9.58 3.28
N HIS A 118 0.01 8.95 3.35
CA HIS A 118 1.23 9.48 2.75
C HIS A 118 1.83 8.50 1.75
N TYR A 119 2.17 8.98 0.57
CA TYR A 119 3.05 8.26 -0.34
C TYR A 119 4.49 8.29 0.19
N ILE A 120 5.08 7.10 0.31
CA ILE A 120 6.42 6.91 0.83
C ILE A 120 7.43 6.74 -0.30
N GLY A 121 7.13 5.85 -1.25
CA GLY A 121 8.05 5.59 -2.35
C GLY A 121 7.72 4.37 -3.18
N GLU A 122 8.55 4.16 -4.18
CA GLU A 122 8.59 2.98 -5.04
C GLU A 122 9.73 2.08 -4.57
N TYR A 123 9.43 0.80 -4.36
CA TYR A 123 10.36 -0.18 -3.81
C TYR A 123 10.35 -1.46 -4.65
N GLU A 124 11.49 -2.15 -4.66
CA GLU A 124 11.59 -3.46 -5.29
C GLU A 124 10.85 -4.52 -4.46
N MET A 125 10.07 -5.37 -5.12
CA MET A 125 9.35 -6.48 -4.48
C MET A 125 10.30 -7.62 -4.10
N ASP A 126 10.07 -8.24 -2.94
CA ASP A 126 10.68 -9.54 -2.62
C ASP A 126 10.06 -10.65 -3.50
N GLU A 127 10.88 -11.33 -4.29
CA GLU A 127 10.44 -12.40 -5.20
C GLU A 127 9.72 -13.55 -4.45
N ASN A 128 10.07 -13.80 -3.18
CA ASN A 128 9.43 -14.82 -2.36
C ASN A 128 7.98 -14.47 -2.01
N ALA A 129 7.65 -13.18 -1.94
CA ALA A 129 6.31 -12.71 -1.63
C ALA A 129 5.34 -12.85 -2.82
N LEU A 130 5.86 -12.78 -4.06
CA LEU A 130 5.14 -13.10 -5.30
C LEU A 130 4.75 -14.59 -5.36
N ILE A 131 5.66 -15.47 -4.92
CA ILE A 131 5.41 -16.92 -4.83
C ILE A 131 4.38 -17.24 -3.75
N SER A 132 4.48 -16.59 -2.58
CA SER A 132 3.50 -16.70 -1.49
C SER A 132 2.08 -16.33 -1.92
N LYS A 133 1.90 -15.21 -2.64
CA LYS A 133 0.57 -14.81 -3.18
C LYS A 133 0.04 -15.75 -4.26
N LYS A 134 0.90 -16.31 -5.13
CA LYS A 134 0.50 -17.38 -6.08
C LYS A 134 0.00 -18.63 -5.36
N ILE A 135 0.58 -18.97 -4.22
CA ILE A 135 0.19 -20.14 -3.42
C ILE A 135 -1.11 -19.86 -2.64
N LEU A 136 -1.28 -18.65 -2.10
CA LEU A 136 -2.46 -18.25 -1.32
C LEU A 136 -3.68 -17.91 -2.20
N PHE A 137 -3.47 -17.39 -3.41
CA PHE A 137 -4.52 -17.00 -4.35
C PHE A 137 -4.19 -17.50 -5.77
N PRO A 138 -4.25 -18.83 -6.01
CA PRO A 138 -3.82 -19.44 -7.27
C PRO A 138 -4.67 -19.04 -8.49
N HIS A 139 -5.81 -18.39 -8.27
CA HIS A 139 -6.75 -17.96 -9.32
C HIS A 139 -6.47 -16.53 -9.85
N LEU A 140 -5.49 -15.81 -9.29
CA LEU A 140 -5.17 -14.43 -9.67
C LEU A 140 -3.97 -14.29 -10.65
N PHE A 141 -3.40 -15.41 -11.12
CA PHE A 141 -2.21 -15.42 -11.98
C PHE A 141 -2.32 -16.42 -13.12
#